data_AF-A0A0P7YYF2-F1
#
_entry.id   AF-A0A0P7YYF2-F1
#
_cell.length_a   1.000
_cell.length_b   1.000
_cell.length_c   1.000
_cell.angle_alpha   90.00
_cell.angle_beta   90.00
_cell.angle_gamma   90.00
#
_symmetry.space_group_name_H-M   'P 1'
#
loop_
_entity.id
_entity.type
_entity.pdbx_description
1 polymer ?
#
loop_
_entity_poly.entity_id
_entity_poly.type
_entity_poly.pdbx_seq_one_letter_code
_entity_poly.pdbx_strand_id
1 'polypeptide(L)'
;MPTRSRNVSSVALRLPQRAEVWLFDCGESTQHQFLKSEFKSSQIRRIFVTHMHGDHIFGLPGLLASCGMAGTGQQQIDIYGPPELAPYLEACRRYSKTQSSYPIEVHVTEPGKVYEDDDYIVTCQLLKHRIPAHGYRVTEKDRTGHFDVKRAAALGIPPGPLYGNLKRGEVVTLADGRKINGSDLCGPTIWGRKFVYCTDTVFCENAIALAEGADVLVHEATFAHQDAGLAYQRMHSTSTMAAQVALSAQVKQLIMTHFSPRYAPGNAIQPSDLLNEARSIFPNTIMAKDFLTYDIVRSSEAKETKVKAAV
;
A
#
# COMPACT_ATOMS: atom_id res chain seq x y z
N MET A 1 -8.15 -19.40 -3.02
CA MET A 1 -9.48 -19.92 -2.62
C MET A 1 -9.78 -19.57 -1.17
N PRO A 2 -11.03 -19.20 -0.81
CA PRO A 2 -11.38 -18.81 0.56
C PRO A 2 -11.44 -20.01 1.51
N THR A 3 -11.27 -19.74 2.80
CA THR A 3 -11.41 -20.70 3.90
C THR A 3 -12.34 -20.14 4.98
N ARG A 4 -12.71 -20.96 5.98
CA ARG A 4 -13.51 -20.46 7.12
C ARG A 4 -12.80 -19.36 7.92
N SER A 5 -11.46 -19.37 7.95
CA SER A 5 -10.65 -18.45 8.74
C SER A 5 -10.10 -17.24 7.98
N ARG A 6 -10.02 -17.34 6.66
CA ARG A 6 -9.36 -16.35 5.79
C ARG A 6 -10.08 -16.26 4.46
N ASN A 7 -10.45 -15.05 4.05
CA ASN A 7 -10.90 -14.80 2.69
C ASN A 7 -9.72 -14.73 1.69
N VAL A 8 -10.06 -14.60 0.41
CA VAL A 8 -9.08 -14.33 -0.66
C VAL A 8 -8.56 -12.88 -0.62
N SER A 9 -7.53 -12.61 -1.44
CA SER A 9 -6.67 -11.43 -1.38
C SER A 9 -7.42 -10.10 -1.53
N SER A 10 -7.27 -9.25 -0.52
CA SER A 10 -7.53 -7.81 -0.61
C SER A 10 -6.90 -7.09 0.59
N VAL A 11 -6.23 -5.96 0.36
CA VAL A 11 -5.67 -5.10 1.42
C VAL A 11 -6.14 -3.67 1.22
N ALA A 12 -6.70 -3.07 2.28
CA ALA A 12 -7.12 -1.67 2.29
C ALA A 12 -6.04 -0.79 2.93
N LEU A 13 -5.55 0.19 2.17
CA LEU A 13 -4.72 1.29 2.66
C LEU A 13 -5.62 2.49 2.97
N ARG A 14 -5.78 2.81 4.25
CA ARG A 14 -6.54 3.97 4.71
C ARG A 14 -5.66 5.22 4.65
N LEU A 15 -6.18 6.31 4.09
CA LEU A 15 -5.56 7.63 4.08
C LEU A 15 -6.42 8.60 4.92
N PRO A 16 -6.24 8.66 6.26
CA PRO A 16 -7.13 9.41 7.14
C PRO A 16 -7.26 10.90 6.79
N GLN A 17 -6.17 11.53 6.35
CA GLN A 17 -6.14 12.96 6.00
C GLN A 17 -7.01 13.29 4.78
N ARG A 18 -7.31 12.28 3.93
CA ARG A 18 -8.14 12.43 2.74
C ARG A 18 -9.53 11.81 2.89
N ALA A 19 -9.77 11.11 4.01
CA ALA A 19 -10.93 10.24 4.19
C ALA A 19 -11.11 9.20 3.05
N GLU A 20 -10.00 8.79 2.42
CA GLU A 20 -9.96 7.85 1.31
C GLU A 20 -9.49 6.46 1.74
N VAL A 21 -9.91 5.45 0.97
CA VAL A 21 -9.36 4.10 1.00
C VAL A 21 -8.84 3.76 -0.39
N TRP A 22 -7.62 3.26 -0.45
CA TRP A 22 -7.06 2.62 -1.64
C TRP A 22 -7.00 1.12 -1.41
N LEU A 23 -7.40 0.34 -2.41
CA LEU A 23 -7.50 -1.10 -2.31
C LEU A 23 -6.39 -1.76 -3.15
N PHE A 24 -5.74 -2.78 -2.62
CA PHE A 24 -4.78 -3.62 -3.33
C PHE A 24 -5.37 -5.02 -3.46
N ASP A 25 -5.64 -5.41 -4.70
CA ASP A 25 -6.48 -6.55 -5.08
C ASP A 25 -7.90 -6.52 -4.50
N CYS A 26 -8.81 -7.22 -5.17
CA CYS A 26 -10.22 -7.30 -4.82
C CYS A 26 -10.76 -8.71 -5.14
N GLY A 27 -10.27 -9.69 -4.41
CA GLY A 27 -10.76 -11.07 -4.48
C GLY A 27 -12.26 -11.19 -4.16
N GLU A 28 -12.84 -12.32 -4.51
CA GLU A 28 -14.25 -12.63 -4.23
C GLU A 28 -14.64 -12.31 -2.78
N SER A 29 -15.87 -11.80 -2.60
CA SER A 29 -16.41 -11.39 -1.30
C SER A 29 -15.68 -10.28 -0.55
N THR A 30 -14.75 -9.55 -1.18
CA THR A 30 -14.15 -8.34 -0.58
C THR A 30 -15.20 -7.35 -0.07
N GLN A 31 -16.28 -7.11 -0.82
CA GLN A 31 -17.39 -6.26 -0.36
C GLN A 31 -18.05 -6.77 0.94
N HIS A 32 -18.12 -8.08 1.15
CA HIS A 32 -18.68 -8.66 2.39
C HIS A 32 -17.71 -8.49 3.56
N GLN A 33 -16.41 -8.49 3.29
CA GLN A 33 -15.40 -8.17 4.31
C GLN A 33 -15.46 -6.68 4.68
N PHE A 34 -15.74 -5.78 3.73
CA PHE A 34 -16.01 -4.37 4.03
C PHE A 34 -17.19 -4.20 5.00
N LEU A 35 -18.30 -4.94 4.81
CA LEU A 35 -19.46 -4.89 5.72
C LEU A 35 -19.15 -5.30 7.17
N LYS A 36 -18.11 -6.10 7.37
CA LYS A 36 -17.64 -6.56 8.69
C LYS A 36 -16.53 -5.68 9.26
N SER A 37 -16.06 -4.70 8.48
CA SER A 37 -14.95 -3.82 8.84
C SER A 37 -15.46 -2.44 9.25
N GLU A 38 -14.54 -1.60 9.74
CA GLU A 38 -14.82 -0.19 10.01
C GLU A 38 -14.79 0.69 8.74
N PHE A 39 -14.40 0.12 7.59
CA PHE A 39 -14.29 0.83 6.33
C PHE A 39 -15.64 0.95 5.63
N LYS A 40 -15.86 2.11 5.01
CA LYS A 40 -17.00 2.30 4.11
C LYS A 40 -16.55 2.11 2.67
N SER A 41 -17.26 1.27 1.92
CA SER A 41 -17.00 1.09 0.48
C SER A 41 -17.08 2.42 -0.30
N SER A 42 -17.88 3.37 0.18
CA SER A 42 -17.98 4.71 -0.42
C SER A 42 -16.73 5.57 -0.31
N GLN A 43 -15.76 5.18 0.53
CA GLN A 43 -14.46 5.86 0.66
C GLN A 43 -13.43 5.32 -0.34
N ILE A 44 -13.74 4.25 -1.08
CA ILE A 44 -12.85 3.70 -2.08
C ILE A 44 -12.69 4.72 -3.21
N ARG A 45 -11.46 5.09 -3.50
CA ARG A 45 -11.10 5.98 -4.62
C ARG A 45 -10.18 5.34 -5.62
N ARG A 46 -9.33 4.42 -5.18
CA ARG A 46 -8.37 3.72 -6.03
C ARG A 46 -8.33 2.25 -5.74
N ILE A 47 -8.21 1.45 -6.79
CA ILE A 47 -8.02 0.01 -6.69
C ILE A 47 -6.83 -0.36 -7.57
N PHE A 48 -5.84 -1.03 -7.00
CA PHE A 48 -4.64 -1.50 -7.68
C PHE A 48 -4.70 -3.03 -7.76
N VAL A 49 -4.82 -3.57 -8.96
CA VAL A 49 -4.90 -5.01 -9.24
C VAL A 49 -3.51 -5.49 -9.64
N THR A 50 -3.01 -6.50 -8.94
CA THR A 50 -1.69 -7.08 -9.21
C THR A 50 -1.69 -7.91 -10.48
N HIS A 51 -2.66 -8.80 -10.63
CA HIS A 51 -2.79 -9.73 -11.76
C HIS A 51 -4.23 -10.27 -11.90
N MET A 52 -4.49 -11.01 -12.99
CA MET A 52 -5.84 -11.42 -13.39
C MET A 52 -6.33 -12.76 -12.79
N HIS A 53 -5.72 -13.30 -11.74
CA HIS A 53 -6.27 -14.48 -11.07
C HIS A 53 -7.54 -14.15 -10.29
N GLY A 54 -8.48 -15.10 -10.27
CA GLY A 54 -9.83 -14.87 -9.75
C GLY A 54 -9.88 -14.49 -8.27
N ASP A 55 -8.99 -15.04 -7.45
CA ASP A 55 -8.85 -14.68 -6.04
C ASP A 55 -8.29 -13.28 -5.78
N HIS A 56 -7.98 -12.54 -6.84
CA HIS A 56 -7.55 -11.14 -6.79
C HIS A 56 -8.53 -10.19 -7.51
N ILE A 57 -9.46 -10.69 -8.36
CA ILE A 57 -10.32 -9.82 -9.18
C ILE A 57 -11.82 -10.12 -9.11
N PHE A 58 -12.25 -11.32 -8.70
CA PHE A 58 -13.67 -11.71 -8.79
C PHE A 58 -14.59 -10.89 -7.88
N GLY A 59 -14.05 -10.16 -6.90
CA GLY A 59 -14.82 -9.25 -6.07
C GLY A 59 -15.15 -7.92 -6.76
N LEU A 60 -14.42 -7.54 -7.81
CA LEU A 60 -14.55 -6.22 -8.44
C LEU A 60 -15.97 -5.92 -8.92
N PRO A 61 -16.64 -6.79 -9.73
CA PRO A 61 -17.96 -6.44 -10.26
C PRO A 61 -18.99 -6.18 -9.15
N GLY A 62 -18.98 -7.03 -8.12
CA GLY A 62 -19.88 -6.90 -6.97
C GLY A 62 -19.58 -5.66 -6.12
N LEU A 63 -18.30 -5.40 -5.83
CA LEU A 63 -17.89 -4.24 -5.06
C LEU A 63 -18.27 -2.93 -5.77
N LEU A 64 -18.00 -2.82 -7.07
CA LEU A 64 -18.32 -1.62 -7.86
C LEU A 64 -19.83 -1.38 -7.95
N ALA A 65 -20.63 -2.44 -8.12
CA ALA A 65 -22.08 -2.33 -8.06
C ALA A 65 -22.56 -1.81 -6.69
N SER A 66 -22.01 -2.35 -5.60
CA SER A 66 -22.34 -1.94 -4.23
C SER A 66 -21.94 -0.49 -3.93
N CYS A 67 -20.80 -0.01 -4.43
CA CYS A 67 -20.41 1.40 -4.31
C CYS A 67 -21.43 2.33 -4.98
N GLY A 68 -22.06 1.91 -6.08
CA GLY A 68 -23.07 2.71 -6.78
C GLY A 68 -24.43 2.76 -6.08
N MET A 69 -24.74 1.73 -5.28
CA MET A 69 -25.98 1.64 -4.49
C MET A 69 -25.88 2.32 -3.12
N ALA A 70 -24.66 2.62 -2.65
CA ALA A 70 -24.42 3.18 -1.31
C ALA A 70 -24.95 4.62 -1.09
N GLY A 71 -25.58 5.23 -2.10
CA GLY A 71 -26.25 6.52 -2.02
C GLY A 71 -25.75 7.54 -3.06
N THR A 72 -26.27 8.76 -2.99
CA THR A 72 -25.79 9.88 -3.80
C THR A 72 -24.42 10.36 -3.31
N GLY A 73 -23.51 10.69 -4.23
CA GLY A 73 -22.21 11.30 -3.90
C GLY A 73 -20.99 10.36 -3.96
N GLN A 74 -21.11 9.15 -4.50
CA GLN A 74 -19.95 8.35 -4.86
C GLN A 74 -19.10 9.11 -5.89
N GLN A 75 -17.83 9.32 -5.58
CA GLN A 75 -16.89 9.97 -6.50
C GLN A 75 -16.27 8.95 -7.45
N GLN A 76 -15.51 9.44 -8.42
CA GLN A 76 -14.75 8.62 -9.36
C GLN A 76 -13.92 7.55 -8.63
N ILE A 77 -13.92 6.34 -9.18
CA ILE A 77 -13.00 5.26 -8.79
C ILE A 77 -12.04 5.01 -9.95
N ASP A 78 -10.74 5.18 -9.69
CA ASP A 78 -9.68 4.80 -10.61
C ASP A 78 -9.21 3.37 -10.32
N ILE A 79 -9.13 2.53 -11.34
CA ILE A 79 -8.70 1.13 -11.21
C ILE A 79 -7.46 0.92 -12.08
N TYR A 80 -6.36 0.54 -11.44
CA TYR A 80 -5.06 0.32 -12.08
C TYR A 80 -4.80 -1.18 -12.17
N GLY A 81 -4.44 -1.70 -13.33
CA GLY A 81 -4.10 -3.12 -13.45
C GLY A 81 -3.65 -3.57 -14.84
N PRO A 82 -3.60 -4.89 -15.09
CA PRO A 82 -3.25 -5.48 -16.38
C PRO A 82 -4.22 -5.06 -17.51
N PRO A 83 -3.81 -5.12 -18.79
CA PRO A 83 -4.63 -4.68 -19.92
C PRO A 83 -5.96 -5.45 -20.05
N GLU A 84 -6.06 -6.66 -19.52
CA GLU A 84 -7.27 -7.49 -19.55
C GLU A 84 -8.35 -7.02 -18.56
N LEU A 85 -8.02 -6.11 -17.65
CA LEU A 85 -8.93 -5.64 -16.61
C LEU A 85 -10.12 -4.86 -17.17
N ALA A 86 -9.88 -3.95 -18.12
CA ALA A 86 -10.93 -3.16 -18.76
C ALA A 86 -11.95 -4.04 -19.52
N PRO A 87 -11.55 -4.95 -20.43
CA PRO A 87 -12.50 -5.84 -21.09
C PRO A 87 -13.19 -6.82 -20.13
N TYR A 88 -12.52 -7.26 -19.05
CA TYR A 88 -13.16 -8.07 -18.01
C TYR A 88 -14.33 -7.31 -17.34
N LEU A 89 -14.09 -6.08 -16.87
CA LEU A 89 -15.11 -5.28 -16.20
C LEU A 89 -16.26 -4.90 -17.14
N GLU A 90 -15.95 -4.57 -18.39
CA GLU A 90 -16.98 -4.26 -19.40
C GLU A 90 -17.84 -5.49 -19.72
N ALA A 91 -17.25 -6.68 -19.83
CA ALA A 91 -18.01 -7.92 -20.01
C ALA A 91 -18.95 -8.17 -18.82
N CYS A 92 -18.44 -8.07 -17.58
CA CYS A 92 -19.26 -8.23 -16.39
C CYS A 92 -20.45 -7.26 -16.41
N ARG A 93 -20.19 -5.98 -16.65
CA ARG A 93 -21.22 -4.92 -16.73
C ARG A 93 -22.26 -5.20 -17.82
N ARG A 94 -21.82 -5.59 -19.02
CA ARG A 94 -22.67 -5.85 -20.18
C ARG A 94 -23.67 -6.97 -19.92
N TYR A 95 -23.22 -8.07 -19.29
CA TYR A 95 -24.04 -9.25 -19.06
C TYR A 95 -24.87 -9.16 -17.78
N SER A 96 -24.38 -8.48 -16.73
CA SER A 96 -25.17 -8.23 -15.52
C SER A 96 -26.18 -7.10 -15.67
N LYS A 97 -26.11 -6.32 -16.75
CA LYS A 97 -26.87 -5.07 -16.95
C LYS A 97 -26.62 -4.05 -15.83
N THR A 98 -25.46 -4.11 -15.19
CA THR A 98 -25.08 -3.15 -14.14
C THR A 98 -24.83 -1.78 -14.77
N GLN A 99 -25.38 -0.75 -14.14
CA GLN A 99 -25.10 0.64 -14.47
C GLN A 99 -24.45 1.31 -13.26
N SER A 100 -23.38 2.06 -13.50
CA SER A 100 -22.69 2.82 -12.47
C SER A 100 -23.26 4.24 -12.43
N SER A 101 -23.61 4.71 -11.24
CA SER A 101 -24.07 6.08 -10.98
C SER A 101 -22.91 7.09 -10.84
N TYR A 102 -21.66 6.64 -10.99
CA TYR A 102 -20.44 7.39 -10.79
C TYR A 102 -19.37 6.98 -11.82
N PRO A 103 -18.36 7.83 -12.09
CA PRO A 103 -17.31 7.52 -13.06
C PRO A 103 -16.40 6.38 -12.58
N ILE A 104 -16.07 5.47 -13.48
CA ILE A 104 -15.04 4.43 -13.27
C ILE A 104 -14.04 4.57 -14.41
N GLU A 105 -12.78 4.77 -14.07
CA GLU A 105 -11.69 4.88 -15.05
C GLU A 105 -10.71 3.73 -14.83
N VAL A 106 -10.37 3.02 -15.91
CA VAL A 106 -9.45 1.89 -15.85
C VAL A 106 -8.14 2.28 -16.54
N HIS A 107 -7.05 2.19 -15.80
CA HIS A 107 -5.70 2.54 -16.21
C HIS A 107 -4.86 1.28 -16.38
N VAL A 108 -4.31 1.06 -17.56
CA VAL A 108 -3.36 -0.04 -17.79
C VAL A 108 -2.04 0.30 -17.09
N THR A 109 -1.50 -0.66 -16.37
CA THR A 109 -0.25 -0.50 -15.62
C THR A 109 0.94 -1.04 -16.39
N GLU A 110 2.00 -0.24 -16.41
CA GLU A 110 3.32 -0.57 -16.94
C GLU A 110 4.39 -0.22 -15.90
N PRO A 111 5.54 -0.91 -15.87
CA PRO A 111 6.61 -0.64 -14.93
C PRO A 111 7.01 0.84 -14.90
N GLY A 112 7.11 1.39 -13.69
CA GLY A 112 7.37 2.81 -13.49
C GLY A 112 6.26 3.48 -12.69
N LYS A 113 6.01 4.76 -12.96
CA LYS A 113 5.05 5.58 -12.21
C LYS A 113 3.65 5.41 -12.80
N VAL A 114 2.72 4.90 -12.02
CA VAL A 114 1.33 4.65 -12.44
C VAL A 114 0.35 5.70 -11.92
N TYR A 115 0.71 6.41 -10.86
CA TYR A 115 -0.08 7.50 -10.29
C TYR A 115 0.82 8.50 -9.56
N GLU A 116 0.46 9.78 -9.64
CA GLU A 116 1.08 10.83 -8.85
C GLU A 116 0.09 11.97 -8.62
N ASP A 117 0.11 12.52 -7.41
CA ASP A 117 -0.51 13.79 -7.07
C ASP A 117 0.38 14.60 -6.12
N ASP A 118 -0.17 15.62 -5.45
CA ASP A 118 0.59 16.50 -4.56
C ASP A 118 1.18 15.82 -3.32
N ASP A 119 0.61 14.71 -2.83
CA ASP A 119 1.09 14.05 -1.61
C ASP A 119 1.63 12.63 -1.86
N TYR A 120 1.28 11.95 -2.95
CA TYR A 120 1.65 10.54 -3.17
C TYR A 120 2.15 10.26 -4.57
N ILE A 121 3.06 9.31 -4.66
CA ILE A 121 3.51 8.66 -5.89
C ILE A 121 3.25 7.16 -5.74
N VAL A 122 2.61 6.55 -6.73
CA VAL A 122 2.53 5.09 -6.84
C VAL A 122 3.36 4.64 -8.02
N THR A 123 4.30 3.73 -7.75
CA THR A 123 5.08 3.05 -8.79
C THR A 123 4.76 1.56 -8.79
N CYS A 124 4.95 0.91 -9.93
CA CYS A 124 4.87 -0.54 -10.05
C CYS A 124 6.09 -1.13 -10.74
N GLN A 125 6.31 -2.42 -10.51
CA GLN A 125 7.33 -3.24 -11.18
C GLN A 125 6.75 -4.61 -11.48
N LEU A 126 7.28 -5.28 -12.51
CA LEU A 126 6.90 -6.67 -12.82
C LEU A 126 7.41 -7.62 -11.75
N LEU A 127 6.53 -8.52 -11.31
CA LEU A 127 6.84 -9.65 -10.47
C LEU A 127 6.97 -10.92 -11.30
N LYS A 128 7.41 -12.02 -10.67
CA LYS A 128 7.65 -13.29 -11.34
C LYS A 128 6.55 -14.29 -10.97
N HIS A 129 5.49 -14.32 -11.78
CA HIS A 129 4.33 -15.20 -11.58
C HIS A 129 3.93 -15.96 -12.86
N ARG A 130 2.89 -16.80 -12.79
CA ARG A 130 2.39 -17.61 -13.92
C ARG A 130 1.77 -16.77 -15.05
N ILE A 131 1.19 -15.64 -14.69
CA ILE A 131 0.69 -14.61 -15.60
C ILE A 131 1.37 -13.28 -15.26
N PRO A 132 1.35 -12.27 -16.14
CA PRO A 132 1.88 -10.95 -15.81
C PRO A 132 1.31 -10.44 -14.48
N ALA A 133 2.20 -10.07 -13.57
CA ALA A 133 1.87 -9.62 -12.23
C ALA A 133 2.70 -8.40 -11.86
N HIS A 134 2.07 -7.47 -11.14
CA HIS A 134 2.70 -6.24 -10.68
C HIS A 134 2.78 -6.21 -9.15
N GLY A 135 3.90 -5.69 -8.65
CA GLY A 135 4.00 -5.18 -7.29
C GLY A 135 3.78 -3.68 -7.30
N TYR A 136 3.22 -3.13 -6.22
CA TYR A 136 3.00 -1.68 -6.10
C TYR A 136 3.73 -1.09 -4.90
N ARG A 137 4.30 0.10 -5.09
CA ARG A 137 4.90 0.93 -4.04
C ARG A 137 4.14 2.25 -3.96
N VAL A 138 3.56 2.53 -2.80
CA VAL A 138 3.00 3.83 -2.44
C VAL A 138 4.05 4.59 -1.64
N THR A 139 4.45 5.75 -2.14
CA THR A 139 5.36 6.67 -1.47
C THR A 139 4.62 7.97 -1.18
N GLU A 140 4.43 8.30 0.10
CA GLU A 140 4.08 9.65 0.52
C GLU A 140 5.28 10.56 0.21
N LYS A 141 5.02 11.74 -0.37
CA LYS A 141 6.05 12.73 -0.67
C LYS A 141 6.60 13.34 0.61
N ASP A 142 7.90 13.63 0.59
CA ASP A 142 8.56 14.30 1.71
C ASP A 142 8.00 15.71 1.90
N ARG A 143 7.92 16.14 3.15
CA ARG A 143 7.42 17.47 3.51
C ARG A 143 8.50 18.25 4.24
N THR A 144 8.49 19.55 4.04
CA THR A 144 9.31 20.46 4.84
C THR A 144 8.88 20.39 6.30
N GLY A 145 9.86 20.56 7.19
CA GLY A 145 9.62 20.57 8.64
C GLY A 145 8.78 21.76 9.09
N HIS A 146 8.54 21.84 10.40
CA HIS A 146 7.82 22.96 10.99
C HIS A 146 8.51 24.29 10.66
N PHE A 147 7.74 25.27 10.18
CA PHE A 147 8.26 26.59 9.86
C PHE A 147 8.36 27.45 11.12
N ASP A 148 9.56 27.95 11.43
CA ASP A 148 9.83 28.78 12.60
C ASP A 148 9.36 30.22 12.37
N VAL A 149 8.08 30.46 12.67
CA VAL A 149 7.45 31.78 12.59
C VAL A 149 8.16 32.81 13.48
N LYS A 150 8.67 32.40 14.65
CA LYS A 150 9.33 33.33 15.58
C LYS A 150 10.66 33.81 15.01
N ARG A 151 11.45 32.90 14.44
CA ARG A 151 12.70 33.25 13.76
C ARG A 151 12.47 34.09 12.51
N ALA A 152 11.44 33.77 11.72
CA ALA A 152 11.05 34.59 10.56
C ALA A 152 10.68 36.02 10.97
N ALA A 153 9.89 36.18 12.03
CA ALA A 153 9.54 37.49 12.57
C ALA A 153 10.76 38.24 13.13
N ALA A 154 11.69 37.55 13.80
CA ALA A 154 12.93 38.14 14.30
C ALA A 154 13.86 38.62 13.18
N LEU A 155 13.79 38.02 11.99
CA LEU A 155 14.48 38.48 10.79
C LEU A 155 13.77 39.64 10.07
N GLY A 156 12.63 40.10 10.60
CA GLY A 156 11.84 41.19 10.02
C GLY A 156 11.04 40.76 8.78
N ILE A 157 10.77 39.45 8.61
CA ILE A 157 9.98 38.96 7.48
C ILE A 157 8.50 39.15 7.85
N PRO A 158 7.73 39.92 7.06
CA PRO A 158 6.32 40.14 7.37
C PRO A 158 5.51 38.84 7.14
N PRO A 159 4.48 38.58 7.97
CA PRO A 159 3.56 37.48 7.73
C PRO A 159 2.82 37.67 6.40
N GLY A 160 2.60 36.58 5.66
CA GLY A 160 1.92 36.62 4.37
C GLY A 160 2.42 35.56 3.40
N PRO A 161 2.22 35.75 2.08
CA PRO A 161 2.58 34.78 1.04
C PRO A 161 4.05 34.34 1.08
N LEU A 162 4.96 35.22 1.53
CA LEU A 162 6.38 34.92 1.67
C LEU A 162 6.65 33.75 2.62
N TYR A 163 5.83 33.58 3.67
CA TYR A 163 5.97 32.44 4.58
C TYR A 163 5.64 31.12 3.89
N GLY A 164 4.67 31.12 2.96
CA GLY A 164 4.35 29.94 2.17
C GLY A 164 5.53 29.53 1.30
N ASN A 165 6.15 30.50 0.61
CA ASN A 165 7.33 30.28 -0.24
C ASN A 165 8.52 29.77 0.58
N LEU A 166 8.85 30.45 1.69
CA LEU A 166 9.92 30.03 2.59
C LEU A 166 9.64 28.66 3.22
N LYS A 167 8.39 28.36 3.58
CA LYS A 167 8.00 27.04 4.11
C LYS A 167 8.18 25.94 3.06
N ARG A 168 8.08 26.23 1.76
CA ARG A 168 8.41 25.26 0.69
C ARG A 168 9.91 25.11 0.46
N GLY A 169 10.75 25.80 1.24
CA GLY A 169 12.20 25.78 1.09
C GLY A 169 12.71 26.67 -0.04
N GLU A 170 11.87 27.54 -0.61
CA GLU A 170 12.29 28.46 -1.67
C GLU A 170 13.21 29.56 -1.12
N VAL A 171 14.07 30.09 -1.98
CA VAL A 171 14.88 31.29 -1.68
C VAL A 171 14.07 32.53 -2.06
N VAL A 172 13.76 33.36 -1.07
CA VAL A 172 12.96 34.58 -1.24
C VAL A 172 13.84 35.81 -1.09
N THR A 173 13.68 36.78 -2.00
CA THR A 173 14.30 38.11 -1.87
C THR A 173 13.31 39.07 -1.21
N LEU A 174 13.69 39.65 -0.08
CA LEU A 174 12.88 40.63 0.65
C LEU A 174 12.94 42.01 0.00
N ALA A 175 12.02 42.90 0.38
CA ALA A 175 11.98 44.28 -0.13
C ALA A 175 13.25 45.09 0.20
N ASP A 176 13.97 44.71 1.26
CA ASP A 176 15.26 45.31 1.64
C ASP A 176 16.48 44.70 0.90
N GLY A 177 16.24 43.81 -0.06
CA GLY A 177 17.27 43.17 -0.88
C GLY A 177 17.93 41.93 -0.27
N ARG A 178 17.63 41.57 0.99
CA ARG A 178 18.15 40.33 1.60
C ARG A 178 17.56 39.09 0.93
N LYS A 179 18.39 38.08 0.70
CA LYS A 179 17.96 36.75 0.24
C LYS A 179 17.89 35.80 1.43
N ILE A 180 16.71 35.24 1.66
CA ILE A 180 16.45 34.29 2.74
C ILE A 180 16.19 32.93 2.14
N ASN A 181 16.93 31.92 2.60
CA ASN A 181 16.67 30.53 2.22
C ASN A 181 15.62 29.94 3.18
N GLY A 182 14.50 29.48 2.63
CA GLY A 182 13.42 28.85 3.39
C GLY A 182 13.86 27.64 4.22
N SER A 183 14.87 26.89 3.76
CA SER A 183 15.41 25.75 4.51
C SER A 183 15.98 26.13 5.87
N ASP A 184 16.49 27.36 6.02
CA ASP A 184 17.10 27.84 7.27
C ASP A 184 16.04 28.16 8.34
N LEU A 185 14.78 28.29 7.92
CA LEU A 185 13.62 28.58 8.75
C LEU A 185 12.70 27.39 8.95
N CYS A 186 13.03 26.24 8.38
CA CYS A 186 12.27 25.01 8.54
C CYS A 186 13.03 24.02 9.43
N GLY A 187 12.28 23.28 10.25
CA GLY A 187 12.80 22.10 10.94
C GLY A 187 13.24 20.99 9.97
N PRO A 188 13.75 19.86 10.50
CA PRO A 188 14.19 18.73 9.68
C PRO A 188 13.07 18.20 8.77
N THR A 189 13.44 17.72 7.58
CA THR A 189 12.52 17.10 6.62
C THR A 189 11.69 16.01 7.27
N ILE A 190 10.39 16.07 7.05
CA ILE A 190 9.45 15.03 7.44
C ILE A 190 9.41 14.03 6.29
N TRP A 191 10.15 12.93 6.44
CA TRP A 191 10.18 11.86 5.46
C TRP A 191 8.82 11.20 5.30
N GLY A 192 8.39 11.07 4.05
CA GLY A 192 7.13 10.41 3.71
C GLY A 192 7.20 8.90 3.94
N ARG A 193 6.06 8.33 4.31
CA ARG A 193 5.90 6.90 4.54
C ARG A 193 5.88 6.10 3.23
N LYS A 194 6.37 4.87 3.29
CA LYS A 194 6.50 3.96 2.15
C LYS A 194 5.82 2.63 2.46
N PHE A 195 4.80 2.31 1.67
CA PHE A 195 4.06 1.04 1.72
C PHE A 195 4.29 0.28 0.41
N VAL A 196 4.59 -1.01 0.50
CA VAL A 196 4.81 -1.87 -0.66
C VAL A 196 3.96 -3.13 -0.57
N TYR A 197 3.33 -3.49 -1.68
CA TYR A 197 2.49 -4.66 -1.84
C TYR A 197 3.04 -5.55 -2.96
N CYS A 198 3.64 -6.66 -2.58
CA CYS A 198 4.22 -7.67 -3.48
C CYS A 198 3.59 -9.04 -3.17
N THR A 199 2.47 -9.37 -3.81
CA THR A 199 1.85 -10.69 -3.69
C THR A 199 2.39 -11.65 -4.76
N ASP A 200 1.62 -12.69 -5.09
CA ASP A 200 1.81 -13.71 -6.12
C ASP A 200 3.10 -13.56 -6.95
N THR A 201 4.18 -14.11 -6.41
CA THR A 201 5.51 -14.08 -7.02
C THR A 201 6.38 -15.15 -6.39
N VAL A 202 7.21 -15.80 -7.20
CA VAL A 202 8.43 -16.43 -6.67
C VAL A 202 9.47 -15.34 -6.37
N PHE A 203 10.53 -15.68 -5.63
CA PHE A 203 11.64 -14.76 -5.37
C PHE A 203 12.07 -14.01 -6.65
N CYS A 204 12.07 -12.68 -6.56
CA CYS A 204 12.26 -11.78 -7.70
C CYS A 204 13.03 -10.53 -7.26
N GLU A 205 14.08 -10.15 -8.01
CA GLU A 205 14.90 -8.96 -7.72
C GLU A 205 14.09 -7.66 -7.81
N ASN A 206 13.11 -7.60 -8.71
CA ASN A 206 12.20 -6.46 -8.81
C ASN A 206 11.40 -6.25 -7.52
N ALA A 207 11.08 -7.32 -6.78
CA ALA A 207 10.42 -7.19 -5.48
C ALA A 207 11.34 -6.53 -4.45
N ILE A 208 12.65 -6.81 -4.50
CA ILE A 208 13.66 -6.17 -3.65
C ILE A 208 13.78 -4.69 -4.01
N ALA A 209 13.99 -4.39 -5.29
CA ALA A 209 14.13 -3.01 -5.78
C ALA A 209 12.87 -2.17 -5.47
N LEU A 210 11.69 -2.73 -5.67
CA LEU A 210 10.44 -2.05 -5.34
C LEU A 210 10.29 -1.81 -3.83
N ALA A 211 10.71 -2.77 -3.00
CA ALA A 211 10.62 -2.72 -1.55
C ALA A 211 11.72 -1.88 -0.87
N GLU A 212 12.72 -1.39 -1.60
CA GLU A 212 13.91 -0.77 -1.01
C GLU A 212 13.57 0.38 -0.04
N GLY A 213 13.99 0.21 1.21
CA GLY A 213 13.80 1.16 2.31
C GLY A 213 12.34 1.42 2.69
N ALA A 214 11.42 0.50 2.38
CA ALA A 214 10.01 0.64 2.73
C ALA A 214 9.77 0.57 4.24
N ASP A 215 8.77 1.31 4.74
CA ASP A 215 8.34 1.18 6.13
C ASP A 215 7.60 -0.15 6.33
N VAL A 216 6.77 -0.52 5.36
CA VAL A 216 6.04 -1.79 5.37
C VAL A 216 6.12 -2.45 4.00
N LEU A 217 6.50 -3.73 3.99
CA LEU A 217 6.34 -4.63 2.88
C LEU A 217 5.27 -5.67 3.23
N VAL A 218 4.21 -5.73 2.44
CA VAL A 218 3.27 -6.86 2.41
C VAL A 218 3.77 -7.82 1.35
N HIS A 219 4.11 -9.05 1.75
CA HIS A 219 4.61 -10.07 0.84
C HIS A 219 3.81 -11.37 0.95
N GLU A 220 3.60 -12.07 -0.16
CA GLU A 220 3.05 -13.43 -0.09
C GLU A 220 4.02 -14.40 0.59
N ALA A 221 3.47 -15.36 1.34
CA ALA A 221 4.21 -16.47 1.91
C ALA A 221 3.36 -17.74 1.78
N THR A 222 3.04 -18.10 0.53
CA THR A 222 2.11 -19.19 0.23
C THR A 222 2.57 -20.52 0.81
N PHE A 223 3.89 -20.76 0.87
CA PHE A 223 4.48 -22.03 1.29
C PHE A 223 5.45 -21.93 2.48
N ALA A 224 5.62 -23.03 3.23
CA ALA A 224 6.69 -23.20 4.21
C ALA A 224 8.03 -23.42 3.51
N HIS A 225 9.15 -23.29 4.24
CA HIS A 225 10.49 -23.45 3.66
C HIS A 225 10.69 -24.82 3.00
N GLN A 226 10.28 -25.90 3.68
CA GLN A 226 10.41 -27.27 3.18
C GLN A 226 9.68 -27.52 1.83
N ASP A 227 8.71 -26.68 1.49
CA ASP A 227 7.91 -26.78 0.27
C ASP A 227 8.43 -25.85 -0.84
N ALA A 228 9.69 -25.41 -0.77
CA ALA A 228 10.30 -24.51 -1.77
C ALA A 228 10.20 -25.01 -3.22
N GLY A 229 10.31 -26.33 -3.45
CA GLY A 229 10.12 -26.92 -4.78
C GLY A 229 8.70 -26.71 -5.32
N LEU A 230 7.69 -26.87 -4.47
CA LEU A 230 6.29 -26.61 -4.83
C LEU A 230 6.03 -25.11 -5.03
N ALA A 231 6.64 -24.26 -4.19
CA ALA A 231 6.57 -22.81 -4.34
C ALA A 231 7.09 -22.38 -5.72
N TYR A 232 8.27 -22.87 -6.12
CA TYR A 232 8.85 -22.60 -7.44
C TYR A 232 7.95 -23.10 -8.58
N GLN A 233 7.45 -24.34 -8.49
CA GLN A 233 6.57 -24.91 -9.52
C GLN A 233 5.27 -24.11 -9.69
N ARG A 234 4.73 -23.55 -8.60
CA ARG A 234 3.50 -22.75 -8.63
C ARG A 234 3.74 -21.26 -8.83
N MET A 235 5.00 -20.84 -8.95
CA MET A 235 5.45 -19.45 -9.06
C MET A 235 5.03 -18.57 -7.87
N HIS A 236 5.19 -19.13 -6.67
CA HIS A 236 4.91 -18.48 -5.39
C HIS A 236 6.16 -18.48 -4.50
N SER A 237 6.06 -17.79 -3.36
CA SER A 237 7.14 -17.66 -2.39
C SER A 237 6.93 -18.53 -1.16
N THR A 238 8.05 -18.89 -0.53
CA THR A 238 8.04 -19.39 0.84
C THR A 238 8.12 -18.25 1.85
N SER A 239 7.76 -18.53 3.10
CA SER A 239 8.05 -17.68 4.28
C SER A 239 9.49 -17.14 4.29
N THR A 240 10.47 -18.02 4.04
CA THR A 240 11.90 -17.65 4.03
C THR A 240 12.29 -16.78 2.84
N MET A 241 11.67 -16.98 1.67
CA MET A 241 11.88 -16.12 0.50
C MET A 241 11.35 -14.70 0.76
N ALA A 242 10.15 -14.59 1.34
CA ALA A 242 9.58 -13.30 1.73
C ALA A 242 10.48 -12.56 2.76
N ALA A 243 10.98 -13.28 3.76
CA ALA A 243 11.91 -12.73 4.75
C ALA A 243 13.26 -12.31 4.13
N GLN A 244 13.77 -13.06 3.15
CA GLN A 244 14.98 -12.68 2.43
C GLN A 244 14.78 -11.41 1.59
N VAL A 245 13.63 -11.26 0.92
CA VAL A 245 13.29 -10.02 0.20
C VAL A 245 13.25 -8.84 1.17
N ALA A 246 12.57 -9.00 2.31
CA ALA A 246 12.48 -7.96 3.34
C ALA A 246 13.87 -7.54 3.87
N LEU A 247 14.73 -8.52 4.18
CA LEU A 247 16.08 -8.27 4.65
C LEU A 247 16.93 -7.56 3.59
N SER A 248 16.93 -8.07 2.36
CA SER A 248 17.70 -7.49 1.25
C SER A 248 17.25 -6.08 0.89
N ALA A 249 15.95 -5.80 0.95
CA ALA A 249 15.38 -4.48 0.68
C ALA A 249 15.48 -3.51 1.87
N GLN A 250 16.00 -3.96 3.02
CA GLN A 250 16.13 -3.14 4.24
C GLN A 250 14.80 -2.51 4.67
N VAL A 251 13.70 -3.26 4.58
CA VAL A 251 12.38 -2.78 5.03
C VAL A 251 12.35 -2.68 6.55
N LYS A 252 11.46 -1.87 7.11
CA LYS A 252 11.30 -1.79 8.57
C LYS A 252 10.43 -2.91 9.13
N GLN A 253 9.37 -3.28 8.39
CA GLN A 253 8.39 -4.29 8.78
C GLN A 253 7.98 -5.16 7.59
N LEU A 254 7.97 -6.49 7.79
CA LEU A 254 7.38 -7.46 6.87
C LEU A 254 6.03 -7.91 7.40
N ILE A 255 5.02 -7.91 6.54
CA ILE A 255 3.69 -8.49 6.78
C ILE A 255 3.48 -9.60 5.78
N MET A 256 3.49 -10.85 6.24
CA MET A 256 3.23 -12.00 5.38
C MET A 256 1.73 -12.22 5.19
N THR A 257 1.31 -12.57 3.97
CA THR A 257 -0.08 -12.89 3.62
C THR A 257 -0.16 -14.01 2.57
N HIS A 258 -1.36 -14.27 2.03
CA HIS A 258 -1.60 -15.22 0.94
C HIS A 258 -1.20 -16.67 1.27
N PHE A 259 -1.53 -17.12 2.48
CA PHE A 259 -1.14 -18.44 2.96
C PHE A 259 -1.92 -19.57 2.28
N SER A 260 -1.24 -20.66 1.94
CA SER A 260 -1.91 -21.88 1.49
C SER A 260 -2.83 -22.44 2.59
N PRO A 261 -4.08 -22.82 2.26
CA PRO A 261 -4.98 -23.53 3.18
C PRO A 261 -4.40 -24.83 3.74
N ARG A 262 -3.33 -25.37 3.15
CA ARG A 262 -2.65 -26.58 3.62
C ARG A 262 -2.02 -26.42 5.00
N TYR A 263 -1.80 -25.20 5.47
CA TYR A 263 -1.28 -24.93 6.82
C TYR A 263 -2.40 -24.52 7.78
N ALA A 264 -3.63 -24.99 7.56
CA ALA A 264 -4.73 -24.73 8.49
C ALA A 264 -4.44 -25.34 9.89
N PRO A 265 -4.99 -24.75 10.97
CA PRO A 265 -5.00 -25.33 12.31
C PRO A 265 -5.31 -26.83 12.35
N GLY A 266 -4.39 -27.63 12.91
CA GLY A 266 -4.52 -29.08 13.07
C GLY A 266 -3.62 -29.94 12.16
N ASN A 267 -3.00 -29.35 11.14
CA ASN A 267 -1.99 -30.01 10.29
C ASN A 267 -0.58 -30.03 10.92
N ALA A 268 0.32 -30.83 10.35
CA ALA A 268 1.70 -30.99 10.83
C ALA A 268 2.52 -29.69 10.80
N ILE A 269 2.26 -28.84 9.81
CA ILE A 269 2.81 -27.48 9.72
C ILE A 269 1.67 -26.49 9.84
N GLN A 270 1.91 -25.49 10.66
CA GLN A 270 0.98 -24.46 11.05
C GLN A 270 1.47 -23.08 10.61
N PRO A 271 0.59 -22.06 10.58
CA PRO A 271 1.00 -20.71 10.21
C PRO A 271 2.04 -20.14 11.20
N SER A 272 2.04 -20.59 12.46
CA SER A 272 3.08 -20.26 13.44
C SER A 272 4.47 -20.71 13.01
N ASP A 273 4.58 -21.85 12.33
CA ASP A 273 5.87 -22.37 11.87
C ASP A 273 6.42 -21.48 10.74
N LEU A 274 5.57 -21.09 9.78
CA LEU A 274 5.92 -20.12 8.73
C LEU A 274 6.38 -18.79 9.34
N LEU A 275 5.73 -18.33 10.41
CA LEU A 275 6.14 -17.10 11.11
C LEU A 275 7.53 -17.25 11.75
N ASN A 276 7.80 -18.39 12.39
CA ASN A 276 9.09 -18.67 13.01
C ASN A 276 10.22 -18.78 11.97
N GLU A 277 9.96 -19.44 10.84
CA GLU A 277 10.88 -19.51 9.69
C GLU A 277 11.26 -18.10 9.23
N ALA A 278 10.26 -17.25 8.97
CA ALA A 278 10.50 -15.89 8.51
C ALA A 278 11.24 -15.03 9.55
N ARG A 279 10.85 -15.12 10.83
CA ARG A 279 11.49 -14.36 11.92
C ARG A 279 12.95 -14.75 12.18
N SER A 280 13.32 -15.98 11.83
CA SER A 280 14.71 -16.43 11.93
C SER A 280 15.64 -15.69 10.94
N ILE A 281 15.08 -15.14 9.85
CA ILE A 281 15.80 -14.34 8.85
C ILE A 281 15.55 -12.83 9.06
N PHE A 282 14.29 -12.45 9.30
CA PHE A 282 13.87 -11.08 9.47
C PHE A 282 12.97 -10.93 10.71
N PRO A 283 13.51 -10.56 11.89
CA PRO A 283 12.77 -10.58 13.15
C PRO A 283 11.50 -9.71 13.17
N ASN A 284 11.52 -8.58 12.47
CA ASN A 284 10.36 -7.67 12.34
C ASN A 284 9.34 -8.19 11.33
N THR A 285 8.84 -9.39 11.58
CA THR A 285 7.82 -10.05 10.74
C THR A 285 6.54 -10.27 11.54
N ILE A 286 5.41 -9.95 10.91
CA ILE A 286 4.08 -10.30 11.40
C ILE A 286 3.32 -11.11 10.34
N MET A 287 2.37 -11.89 10.81
CA MET A 287 1.46 -12.65 9.98
C MET A 287 0.13 -11.92 9.87
N ALA A 288 -0.28 -11.58 8.65
CA ALA A 288 -1.60 -11.03 8.40
C ALA A 288 -2.70 -12.00 8.84
N LYS A 289 -3.82 -11.45 9.30
CA LYS A 289 -5.10 -12.13 9.49
C LYS A 289 -6.19 -11.22 8.96
N ASP A 290 -7.35 -11.78 8.60
CA ASP A 290 -8.50 -10.97 8.23
C ASP A 290 -8.77 -9.94 9.35
N PHE A 291 -8.98 -8.69 8.96
CA PHE A 291 -9.18 -7.53 9.84
C PHE A 291 -7.98 -7.12 10.71
N LEU A 292 -6.75 -7.60 10.41
CA LEU A 292 -5.55 -7.00 10.98
C LEU A 292 -5.40 -5.55 10.48
N THR A 293 -5.27 -4.60 11.42
CA THR A 293 -4.87 -3.21 11.15
C THR A 293 -3.42 -3.01 11.58
N TYR A 294 -2.65 -2.28 10.77
CA TYR A 294 -1.28 -1.91 11.07
C TYR A 294 -1.05 -0.43 10.72
N ASP A 295 -0.62 0.35 11.70
CA ASP A 295 -0.36 1.78 11.52
C ASP A 295 1.07 2.02 11.04
N ILE A 296 1.19 2.71 9.90
CA ILE A 296 2.49 3.16 9.38
C ILE A 296 2.78 4.53 10.00
N VAL A 297 3.55 4.53 11.09
CA VAL A 297 3.90 5.73 11.86
C VAL A 297 5.09 6.44 11.22
N ARG A 298 5.11 7.77 11.25
CA ARG A 298 6.26 8.54 10.75
C ARG A 298 7.47 8.34 11.64
N SER A 299 8.66 8.29 11.03
CA SER A 299 9.93 8.10 11.75
C SER A 299 10.20 9.21 12.80
N SER A 300 9.67 10.42 12.58
CA SER A 300 9.77 11.53 13.55
C SER A 300 8.92 11.32 14.80
N GLU A 301 7.72 10.74 14.65
CA GLU A 301 6.78 10.47 15.75
C GLU A 301 7.24 9.27 16.60
N ALA A 302 7.86 8.26 15.98
CA ALA A 302 8.40 7.11 16.69
C ALA A 302 9.51 7.45 17.71
N LYS A 303 10.20 8.59 17.53
CA LYS A 303 11.21 9.08 18.48
C LYS A 303 10.59 9.77 19.70
N GLU A 304 9.49 10.52 19.53
CA GLU A 304 8.83 11.21 20.65
C GLU A 304 8.13 10.24 21.61
N THR A 305 7.56 9.14 21.10
CA THR A 305 6.93 8.11 21.95
C THR A 305 7.92 7.42 22.87
N LYS A 306 9.19 7.25 22.43
CA LYS A 306 10.25 6.68 23.28
C LYS A 306 10.74 7.63 24.37
N VAL A 307 10.62 8.95 24.19
CA VAL A 307 11.01 9.95 25.21
C VAL A 307 9.93 10.09 26.30
N LYS A 308 8.66 9.81 25.98
CA LYS A 308 7.54 9.88 26.94
C LYS A 308 7.33 8.62 27.80
N ALA A 309 8.02 7.51 27.51
CA ALA A 309 7.89 6.25 28.24
C ALA A 309 8.97 6.04 29.33
N ALA A 310 9.77 7.07 29.62
CA ALA A 310 10.76 7.07 30.69
C ALA A 310 10.49 8.20 31.69
N VAL A 311 9.43 8.04 32.49
CA VAL A 311 9.28 8.63 33.83
C VAL A 311 8.54 7.62 34.70
#